data_AF-A0A5K0X3I9-F1
#
_entry.id   AF-A0A5K0X3I9-F1
#
_cell.length_a   1.000
_cell.length_b   1.000
_cell.length_c   1.000
_cell.angle_alpha   90.00
_cell.angle_beta   90.00
_cell.angle_gamma   90.00
#
_symmetry.space_group_name_H-M   'P 1'
#
loop_
_entity.id
_entity.type
_entity.pdbx_description
1 polymer ?
#
loop_
_entity_poly.entity_id
_entity_poly.type
_entity_poly.pdbx_seq_one_letter_code
_entity_poly.pdbx_strand_id
1 'polypeptide(L)' 'MAMACTTTAALLSLCSLFVSILAKDYTVGDSNGWTSGVDYTQWTSGKTLLVGDNL' A
#
# COMPACT_ATOMS: atom_id res chain seq x y z
N MET A 1 37.19 2.74 1.05
CA MET A 1 35.93 3.49 1.23
C MET A 1 34.87 3.18 0.16
N ALA A 2 35.24 2.78 -1.07
CA ALA A 2 34.27 2.46 -2.12
C ALA A 2 33.39 1.21 -1.86
N MET A 3 33.93 0.14 -1.25
CA MET A 3 33.16 -1.10 -0.97
C MET A 3 32.04 -0.94 0.08
N ALA A 4 32.14 0.04 0.98
CA ALA A 4 31.09 0.33 1.96
C ALA A 4 29.89 1.07 1.33
N CYS A 5 30.13 1.84 0.26
CA CYS A 5 29.09 2.60 -0.44
C CYS A 5 28.26 1.68 -1.37
N THR A 6 28.90 0.72 -2.05
CA THR A 6 28.20 -0.26 -2.90
C THR A 6 27.36 -1.25 -2.09
N THR A 7 27.81 -1.63 -0.90
CA THR A 7 27.05 -2.52 0.00
C THR A 7 25.82 -1.84 0.59
N THR A 8 25.89 -0.55 0.95
CA THR A 8 24.72 0.22 1.36
C THR A 8 23.69 0.37 0.24
N ALA A 9 24.13 0.68 -0.99
CA ALA A 9 23.21 0.84 -2.12
C ALA A 9 22.49 -0.48 -2.47
N ALA A 10 23.21 -1.61 -2.43
CA ALA A 10 22.62 -2.93 -2.64
C ALA A 10 21.60 -3.30 -1.55
N LEU A 11 21.86 -2.96 -0.29
CA LEU A 11 20.95 -3.24 0.83
C LEU A 11 19.66 -2.40 0.73
N LEU A 12 19.76 -1.11 0.39
CA LEU A 12 18.58 -0.26 0.15
C LEU A 12 17.76 -0.73 -1.06
N SER A 13 18.42 -1.15 -2.15
CA SER A 13 17.75 -1.73 -3.32
C SER A 13 17.05 -3.05 -3.00
N LEU A 14 17.58 -3.84 -2.06
CA LEU A 14 16.95 -5.08 -1.62
C LEU A 14 15.74 -4.79 -0.72
N CYS A 15 15.81 -3.79 0.15
CA CYS A 15 14.70 -3.34 0.99
C CYS A 15 13.49 -2.85 0.17
N SER A 16 13.69 -2.20 -0.98
CA SER A 16 12.58 -1.76 -1.85
C SER A 16 11.78 -2.90 -2.49
N LEU A 17 12.32 -4.12 -2.53
CA LEU A 17 11.61 -5.28 -3.09
C LEU A 17 10.62 -5.92 -2.09
N PHE A 18 10.77 -5.64 -0.80
CA PHE A 18 9.92 -6.22 0.25
C PHE A 18 8.60 -5.46 0.49
N VAL A 19 8.31 -4.39 -0.26
CA VAL A 19 7.12 -3.57 -0.02
C VAL A 19 5.80 -4.26 -0.41
N SER A 20 5.86 -5.39 -1.11
CA SER A 20 4.71 -6.01 -1.78
C SER A 20 3.87 -6.97 -0.91
N ILE A 21 4.18 -7.12 0.39
CA ILE A 21 3.53 -8.11 1.28
C ILE A 21 2.84 -7.50 2.50
N LEU A 22 2.81 -6.17 2.61
CA LEU A 22 2.08 -5.53 3.71
C LEU A 22 0.60 -5.43 3.36
N ALA A 23 -0.23 -6.04 4.22
CA ALA A 23 -1.67 -5.80 4.24
C ALA A 23 -1.95 -4.30 4.40
N LYS A 24 -2.89 -3.78 3.61
CA LYS A 24 -3.38 -2.40 3.70
C LYS A 24 -4.73 -2.36 4.40
N ASP A 25 -4.94 -1.31 5.17
CA ASP A 25 -6.24 -0.97 5.75
C ASP A 25 -6.88 0.15 4.92
N TYR A 26 -8.12 -0.06 4.46
CA TYR A 26 -8.86 0.90 3.65
C TYR A 26 -10.15 1.32 4.33
N THR A 27 -10.21 2.53 4.87
CA THR A 27 -11.46 3.06 5.45
C THR A 27 -12.58 3.12 4.40
N VAL A 28 -13.66 2.37 4.64
CA VAL A 28 -14.79 2.34 3.71
C VAL A 28 -15.49 3.69 3.60
N GLY A 29 -15.65 4.17 2.37
CA GLY A 29 -16.22 5.48 2.09
C GLY A 29 -15.30 6.66 2.43
N ASP A 30 -14.02 6.40 2.74
CA ASP A 30 -13.01 7.38 3.15
C ASP A 30 -13.59 8.33 4.24
N SER A 31 -13.71 9.63 3.96
CA SER A 31 -14.28 10.62 4.90
C SER A 31 -15.79 10.50 5.10
N ASN A 32 -16.51 9.89 4.15
CA ASN A 32 -17.96 9.78 4.18
C ASN A 32 -18.43 8.60 5.03
N GLY A 33 -17.55 7.62 5.26
CA GLY A 33 -17.85 6.43 6.04
C GLY A 33 -18.85 5.48 5.38
N TRP A 34 -19.34 4.52 6.16
CA TRP A 34 -20.34 3.55 5.73
C TRP A 34 -21.75 4.11 5.91
N THR A 35 -22.27 4.79 4.89
CA THR A 35 -23.62 5.37 4.88
C THR A 35 -24.31 5.25 3.52
N SER A 36 -25.62 5.49 3.50
CA SER A 36 -26.41 5.52 2.26
C SER A 36 -26.13 6.80 1.46
N GLY A 37 -26.16 6.69 0.13
CA GLY A 37 -25.91 7.81 -0.78
C GLY A 37 -24.43 8.06 -1.12
N VAL A 38 -23.51 7.24 -0.60
CA VAL A 38 -22.10 7.24 -1.01
C VAL A 38 -21.93 6.37 -2.26
N ASP A 39 -21.14 6.87 -3.21
CA ASP A 39 -20.75 6.10 -4.38
C ASP A 39 -19.53 5.20 -4.04
N TYR A 40 -19.80 3.94 -3.71
CA TYR A 40 -18.75 2.97 -3.41
C TYR A 40 -18.02 2.46 -4.66
N THR A 41 -18.58 2.64 -5.84
CA THR A 41 -17.88 2.36 -7.11
C THR A 41 -16.82 3.42 -7.36
N GLN A 42 -17.12 4.68 -7.05
CA GLN A 42 -16.11 5.74 -7.06
C GLN A 42 -15.08 5.54 -5.95
N TRP A 43 -15.51 5.18 -4.73
CA TRP A 43 -14.58 4.89 -3.62
C TRP A 43 -13.60 3.77 -3.98
N THR A 44 -14.05 2.67 -4.59
CA THR A 44 -13.14 1.57 -4.99
C THR A 44 -12.28 1.89 -6.23
N SER A 45 -12.58 2.96 -6.97
CA SER A 45 -11.92 3.27 -8.22
C SER A 45 -10.42 3.54 -8.03
N GLY A 46 -9.59 2.79 -8.77
CA GLY A 46 -8.13 2.87 -8.67
C GLY A 46 -7.52 2.20 -7.43
N LYS A 47 -8.32 1.62 -6.54
CA LYS A 47 -7.81 0.82 -5.41
C LYS A 47 -7.59 -0.63 -5.87
N THR A 48 -6.46 -1.21 -5.51
CA THR A 48 -6.19 -2.64 -5.69
C THR A 48 -6.34 -3.31 -4.33
N LEU A 49 -7.44 -4.04 -4.15
CA LEU A 49 -7.70 -4.82 -2.95
C LEU A 49 -7.09 -6.21 -3.14
N LEU A 50 -6.12 -6.54 -2.30
CA LEU A 50 -5.42 -7.82 -2.33
C LEU A 50 -5.91 -8.71 -1.17
N VAL A 51 -5.70 -10.02 -1.31
CA VAL A 51 -5.98 -10.96 -0.21
C VAL A 51 -5.05 -10.64 0.96
N GLY A 52 -5.64 -10.35 2.12
CA GLY A 52 -4.94 -9.94 3.33
C GLY A 52 -5.15 -8.48 3.71
N ASP A 53 -5.69 -7.64 2.81
CA ASP A 53 -6.10 -6.27 3.11
C ASP A 53 -7.36 -6.23 4.00
N ASN A 54 -7.49 -5.18 4.83
CA ASN A 54 -8.69 -4.91 5.63
C ASN A 54 -9.44 -3.68 5.12
N LEU A 55 -10.72 -3.60 5.48
CA LEU A 55 -11.64 -2.51 5.14
C LEU A 55 -12.21 -1.89 6.43
#